data_AF-T0YSF0-F1
#
_entry.id   AF-T0YSF0-F1
#
_cell.length_a   1.000
_cell.length_b   1.000
_cell.length_c   1.000
_cell.angle_alpha   90.00
_cell.angle_beta   90.00
_cell.angle_gamma   90.00
#
_symmetry.space_group_name_H-M   'P 1'
#
loop_
_entity.id
_entity.type
_entity.pdbx_description
1 polymer ?
#
loop_
_entity_poly.entity_id
_entity_poly.type
_entity_poly.pdbx_seq_one_letter_code
_entity_poly.pdbx_strand_id
1 'polypeptide(L)' 'MRRFYVQRYLITGLLTIIPLWVTVAVFGFVLHLLAELGSPMVEGALGGLRRFAPDLAGALTHGWINTVLALIATLLLLY' A
#
# COMPACT_ATOMS: atom_id res chain seq x y z
N MET A 1 32.60 -24.30 26.51
CA MET A 1 31.91 -24.70 25.25
C MET A 1 30.50 -24.11 25.23
N ARG A 2 30.30 -22.87 24.77
CA ARG A 2 28.97 -22.25 24.63
C ARG A 2 29.01 -21.26 23.46
N ARG A 3 28.75 -21.73 22.23
CA ARG A 3 28.70 -20.81 21.06
C ARG A 3 27.67 -21.14 19.97
N PHE A 4 26.85 -22.19 20.13
CA PHE A 4 25.99 -22.66 19.02
C PHE A 4 24.48 -22.40 19.18
N TYR A 5 23.99 -21.92 20.34
CA TYR A 5 22.54 -21.69 20.50
C TYR A 5 22.04 -20.44 19.77
N VAL A 6 22.83 -19.35 19.76
CA VAL A 6 22.44 -18.08 19.09
C VAL A 6 22.29 -18.27 17.57
N GLN A 7 23.13 -19.11 16.98
CA GLN A 7 23.14 -19.38 15.54
C GLN A 7 21.86 -20.11 15.08
N ARG A 8 21.34 -21.02 15.91
CA ARG A 8 20.11 -21.76 15.61
C ARG A 8 18.86 -20.87 15.64
N TYR A 9 18.76 -19.95 16.60
CA TYR A 9 17.65 -19.00 16.69
C TYR A 9 17.67 -17.92 15.60
N LEU A 10 18.85 -17.50 15.14
CA LEU A 10 18.98 -16.60 13.99
C LEU A 10 18.52 -17.27 12.69
N ILE A 11 18.83 -18.55 12.50
CA ILE A 11 18.41 -19.30 11.31
C ILE A 11 16.89 -19.51 11.31
N THR A 12 16.28 -19.90 12.45
CA THR A 12 14.82 -20.00 12.53
C THR A 12 14.15 -18.64 12.41
N GLY A 13 14.69 -17.59 13.02
CA GLY A 13 14.21 -16.23 12.85
C GLY A 13 14.22 -15.81 11.38
N LEU A 14 15.32 -16.04 10.67
CA LEU A 14 15.44 -15.75 9.24
C LEU A 14 14.45 -16.58 8.40
N LEU A 15 14.29 -17.86 8.73
CA LEU A 15 13.33 -18.74 8.06
C LEU A 15 11.89 -18.24 8.23
N THR A 16 11.55 -17.67 9.39
CA THR A 16 10.22 -17.07 9.65
C THR A 16 10.05 -15.67 9.06
N ILE A 17 11.13 -14.93 8.83
CA ILE A 17 11.09 -13.63 8.16
C ILE A 17 10.70 -13.79 6.69
N ILE A 18 11.14 -14.88 6.04
CA ILE A 18 10.82 -15.16 4.62
C ILE A 18 9.29 -15.16 4.36
N PRO A 19 8.47 -15.98 5.03
CA PRO A 19 7.02 -16.01 4.80
C PRO A 19 6.37 -14.67 5.15
N LEU A 20 6.81 -13.99 6.22
CA LEU A 20 6.31 -12.65 6.56
C LEU A 20 6.60 -11.65 5.42
N TRP A 21 7.81 -11.65 4.87
CA TRP A 21 8.17 -10.81 3.73
C TRP A 21 7.32 -11.09 2.50
N VAL A 22 7.07 -12.37 2.20
CA VAL A 22 6.20 -12.77 1.10
C VAL A 22 4.77 -12.25 1.31
N THR A 23 4.22 -12.37 2.53
CA THR A 23 2.88 -11.83 2.78
C THR A 23 2.82 -10.33 2.57
N VAL A 24 3.79 -9.56 3.10
CA VAL A 24 3.83 -8.11 2.88
C VAL A 24 3.96 -7.77 1.39
N ALA A 25 4.76 -8.52 0.64
CA ALA A 25 4.91 -8.33 -0.80
C ALA A 25 3.61 -8.64 -1.57
N VAL A 26 2.93 -9.74 -1.25
CA VAL A 26 1.66 -10.13 -1.91
C VAL A 26 0.56 -9.14 -1.59
N PHE A 27 0.40 -8.77 -0.32
CA PHE A 27 -0.59 -7.75 0.07
C PHE A 27 -0.28 -6.40 -0.57
N GLY A 28 0.98 -5.98 -0.55
CA GLY A 28 1.43 -4.75 -1.23
C GLY A 28 1.10 -4.78 -2.71
N PHE A 29 1.40 -5.89 -3.39
CA PHE A 29 1.09 -6.09 -4.81
C PHE A 29 -0.41 -5.97 -5.11
N VAL A 30 -1.25 -6.70 -4.37
CA VAL A 30 -2.71 -6.68 -4.56
C VAL A 30 -3.29 -5.29 -4.30
N LEU A 31 -2.87 -4.64 -3.21
CA LEU A 31 -3.33 -3.28 -2.88
C LEU A 31 -2.91 -2.26 -3.94
N HIS A 32 -1.70 -2.38 -4.48
CA HIS A 32 -1.23 -1.50 -5.56
C HIS A 32 -2.03 -1.72 -6.84
N LEU A 33 -2.26 -2.99 -7.22
CA LEU A 33 -3.06 -3.34 -8.38
C LEU A 33 -4.50 -2.79 -8.25
N LEU A 34 -5.11 -2.95 -7.08
CA LEU A 34 -6.45 -2.37 -6.83
C LEU A 34 -6.41 -0.84 -6.88
N ALA A 35 -5.38 -0.20 -6.32
CA ALA A 35 -5.25 1.26 -6.38
C ALA A 35 -5.09 1.76 -7.83
N GLU A 36 -4.32 1.08 -8.68
CA GLU A 36 -4.18 1.44 -10.09
C GLU A 36 -5.52 1.40 -10.84
N LEU A 37 -6.36 0.40 -10.55
CA LEU A 37 -7.71 0.30 -11.13
C LEU A 37 -8.61 1.49 -10.73
N GLY A 38 -8.46 2.02 -9.53
CA GLY A 38 -9.25 3.14 -9.00
C GLY A 38 -8.66 4.52 -9.30
N SER A 39 -7.38 4.59 -9.71
CA SER A 39 -6.69 5.84 -10.05
C SER A 39 -7.47 6.74 -11.01
N PRO A 40 -8.02 6.26 -12.15
CA PRO A 40 -8.73 7.15 -13.09
C PRO A 40 -9.95 7.82 -12.49
N MET A 41 -10.69 7.16 -11.59
CA MET A 41 -11.84 7.76 -10.89
C MET A 41 -11.38 8.86 -9.93
N VAL A 42 -10.31 8.60 -9.17
CA VAL A 42 -9.75 9.56 -8.22
C VAL A 42 -9.16 10.76 -8.94
N GLU A 43 -8.44 10.56 -10.05
CA GLU A 43 -7.90 11.63 -10.88
C GLU A 43 -9.01 12.52 -11.46
N GLY A 44 -10.12 11.92 -11.91
CA GLY A 44 -11.30 12.66 -12.37
C GLY A 44 -11.91 13.52 -11.26
N ALA A 45 -12.12 12.93 -10.08
CA ALA A 45 -12.67 13.63 -8.92
C ALA A 45 -11.76 14.77 -8.44
N LEU A 46 -10.46 14.52 -8.32
CA LEU A 46 -9.46 15.51 -7.93
C LEU A 46 -9.28 16.60 -9.00
N GLY A 47 -9.41 16.25 -10.28
CA GLY A 47 -9.41 17.21 -11.39
C GLY A 47 -10.58 18.20 -11.30
N GLY A 48 -11.76 17.74 -10.89
CA GLY A 48 -12.89 18.61 -10.56
C GLY A 48 -12.62 19.47 -9.33
N LEU A 49 -12.13 18.86 -8.25
CA LEU A 49 -11.85 19.53 -6.98
C LEU A 49 -10.78 20.63 -7.11
N ARG A 50 -9.74 20.41 -7.94
CA ARG A 50 -8.69 21.39 -8.22
C ARG A 50 -9.23 22.73 -8.72
N ARG A 51 -10.38 22.75 -9.39
CA ARG A 51 -11.02 23.97 -9.89
C ARG A 51 -11.63 24.81 -8.77
N PHE A 52 -12.03 24.19 -7.66
CA PHE A 52 -12.71 24.86 -6.55
C PHE A 52 -11.81 25.05 -5.32
N ALA A 53 -10.92 24.09 -5.06
CA ALA A 53 -10.02 24.08 -3.91
C ALA A 53 -8.67 23.41 -4.27
N PRO A 54 -7.74 24.16 -4.89
CA PRO A 54 -6.47 23.61 -5.37
C PRO A 54 -5.58 23.10 -4.24
N ASP A 55 -5.52 23.80 -3.10
CA ASP A 55 -4.68 23.40 -1.96
C ASP A 55 -5.15 22.08 -1.34
N LEU A 56 -6.46 21.89 -1.21
CA LEU A 56 -7.04 20.64 -0.72
C LEU A 56 -6.76 19.49 -1.68
N ALA A 57 -6.91 19.71 -2.99
CA ALA A 57 -6.59 18.69 -3.97
C ALA A 57 -5.08 18.34 -3.95
N GLY A 58 -4.20 19.33 -3.75
CA GLY A 58 -2.77 19.10 -3.57
C GLY A 58 -2.45 18.22 -2.36
N ALA A 59 -3.07 18.51 -1.22
CA ALA A 59 -2.92 17.70 0.00
C ALA A 59 -3.40 16.25 -0.19
N LEU A 60 -4.51 16.05 -0.89
CA LEU A 60 -5.07 14.70 -1.16
C LEU A 60 -4.24 13.90 -2.17
N THR A 61 -3.51 14.57 -3.06
CA THR A 61 -2.57 13.90 -3.97
C THR A 61 -1.21 13.57 -3.35
N HIS A 62 -0.94 13.98 -2.11
CA HIS A 62 0.40 13.88 -1.54
C HIS A 62 0.66 12.52 -0.87
N GLY A 63 1.77 11.88 -1.25
CA GLY A 63 2.25 10.66 -0.63
C GLY A 63 1.28 9.47 -0.76
N TRP A 64 1.08 8.74 0.34
CA TRP A 64 0.26 7.53 0.39
C TRP A 64 -1.25 7.80 0.38
N ILE A 65 -1.68 9.06 0.55
CA ILE A 65 -3.10 9.44 0.62
C ILE A 65 -3.78 9.16 -0.73
N ASN A 66 -3.13 9.51 -1.85
CA ASN A 66 -3.66 9.24 -3.18
C ASN A 66 -3.89 7.74 -3.42
N THR A 67 -2.94 6.90 -3.00
CA THR A 67 -3.05 5.44 -3.11
C THR A 67 -4.23 4.90 -2.29
N VAL A 68 -4.45 5.42 -1.08
CA VAL A 68 -5.59 5.01 -0.24
C VAL A 68 -6.92 5.48 -0.82
N LEU A 69 -6.98 6.69 -1.36
CA LEU A 69 -8.18 7.18 -2.05
C LEU A 69 -8.51 6.30 -3.26
N ALA A 70 -7.50 5.92 -4.04
CA ALA A 70 -7.67 5.06 -5.20
C ALA A 70 -8.12 3.65 -4.80
N LEU A 71 -7.56 3.09 -3.72
CA LEU A 71 -8.00 1.82 -3.16
C LEU A 71 -9.48 1.89 -2.71
N ILE A 72 -9.87 2.94 -1.98
CA ILE A 72 -11.26 3.14 -1.53
C ILE A 72 -12.20 3.28 -2.74
N ALA A 73 -11.80 4.04 -3.76
CA ALA A 73 -12.58 4.19 -4.98
C ALA A 73 -12.81 2.84 -5.68
N THR A 74 -11.79 1.99 -5.77
CA THR A 74 -11.92 0.63 -6.30
C THR A 74 -12.85 -0.23 -5.47
N LEU A 75 -12.77 -0.16 -4.15
CA LEU A 75 -13.66 -0.92 -3.27
C LEU A 75 -15.12 -0.46 -3.40
N LEU A 76 -15.37 0.85 -3.48
CA LEU A 76 -16.70 1.42 -3.73
C LEU A 76 -17.24 1.10 -5.12
N LEU A 77 -16.38 0.90 -6.11
CA LEU A 77 -16.80 0.49 -7.45
C LEU A 77 -17.24 -0.98 -7.45
N LEU A 78 -16.60 -1.82 -6.63
CA LEU A 78 -16.84 -3.26 -6.58
C LEU A 78 -17.95 -3.67 -5.61
N TYR A 79 -18.36 -2.80 -4.67
CA TYR A 79 -19.37 -3.05 -3.65
C TYR A 79 -20.40 -1.91 -3.57
#